data_AF-A0A6I4YQ83-F1
#
_entry.id   AF-A0A6I4YQ83-F1
#
_cell.length_a   1.000
_cell.length_b   1.000
_cell.length_c   1.000
_cell.angle_alpha   90.00
_cell.angle_beta   90.00
_cell.angle_gamma   90.00
#
_symmetry.space_group_name_H-M   'P 1'
#
loop_
_entity.id
_entity.type
_entity.pdbx_description
1 polymer ?
#
loop_
_entity_poly.entity_id
_entity_poly.type
_entity_poly.pdbx_seq_one_letter_code
_entity_poly.pdbx_strand_id
1 'polypeptide(L)'
;MRRYILALLVGIGLVNAGGVWADDEPNKLTMHQVYRSSSLPHTAADFSMFHFVPRGDKMVTEPEHGRLLFQTPDGRPDGYGERRGTAIVYYDRTGKAVRVQHLTQDEIDRLNQQ
;
A
#
# COMPACT_ATOMS: atom_id res chain seq x y z
N MET A 1 33.66 -28.68 20.41
CA MET A 1 33.78 -27.73 21.54
C MET A 1 34.24 -26.38 21.00
N ARG A 2 33.45 -25.31 21.17
CA ARG A 2 33.80 -23.94 20.79
C ARG A 2 34.91 -23.40 21.69
N ARG A 3 35.97 -22.82 21.13
CA ARG A 3 36.89 -21.90 21.83
C ARG A 3 37.30 -20.77 20.89
N TYR A 4 37.22 -19.56 21.44
CA TYR A 4 37.31 -18.25 20.81
C TYR A 4 38.76 -17.86 20.47
N ILE A 5 38.96 -17.11 19.39
CA ILE A 5 40.19 -16.31 19.19
C ILE A 5 39.76 -14.86 19.00
N LEU A 6 40.02 -14.09 20.04
CA LEU A 6 40.02 -12.64 20.10
C LEU A 6 41.36 -12.18 19.50
N ALA A 7 41.35 -11.38 18.44
CA ALA A 7 42.53 -10.67 17.96
C ALA A 7 42.22 -9.18 17.93
N LEU A 8 42.82 -8.48 18.88
CA LEU A 8 42.78 -7.04 19.10
C LEU A 8 44.04 -6.42 18.46
N LEU A 9 43.93 -5.15 18.07
CA LEU A 9 44.98 -4.18 17.69
C LEU A 9 45.36 -4.08 16.20
N VAL A 10 44.91 -2.99 15.59
CA VAL A 10 45.80 -2.07 14.87
C VAL A 10 45.41 -0.64 15.26
N GLY A 11 46.35 0.09 15.83
CA GLY A 11 46.28 1.54 16.01
C GLY A 11 47.32 2.22 15.13
N ILE A 12 46.89 3.21 14.35
CA ILE A 12 47.65 4.27 13.66
C ILE A 12 46.61 5.41 13.52
N GLY A 13 46.77 6.68 13.90
CA GLY A 13 47.95 7.52 14.06
C GLY A 13 47.79 8.77 13.17
N LEU A 14 47.52 9.92 13.78
CA LEU A 14 47.72 11.32 13.33
C LEU A 14 46.96 11.95 12.13
N VAL A 15 46.10 12.93 12.49
CA VAL A 15 45.94 14.32 12.00
C VAL A 15 46.32 14.70 10.55
N ASN A 16 45.33 15.16 9.76
CA ASN A 16 45.38 16.32 8.84
C ASN A 16 43.93 16.61 8.36
N ALA A 17 43.35 17.76 8.73
CA ALA A 17 43.26 18.99 7.93
C ALA A 17 42.10 18.99 6.92
N GLY A 18 41.14 19.90 7.17
CA GLY A 18 40.27 20.51 6.15
C GLY A 18 39.24 19.61 5.48
N GLY A 19 37.99 19.67 5.96
CA GLY A 19 36.83 19.17 5.23
C GLY A 19 35.61 19.97 5.65
N VAL A 20 35.23 20.92 4.81
CA VAL A 20 34.03 21.75 4.93
C VAL A 20 32.82 20.83 5.13
N TRP A 21 32.06 21.03 6.20
CA TRP A 21 30.74 20.43 6.34
C TRP A 21 29.85 21.06 5.27
N ALA A 22 29.79 20.42 4.10
CA ALA A 22 28.70 20.64 3.18
C ALA A 22 27.47 19.99 3.83
N ASP A 23 26.53 20.82 4.28
CA ASP A 23 25.14 20.43 4.48
C ASP A 23 24.62 19.88 3.16
N ASP A 24 24.80 18.57 2.95
CA ASP A 24 24.12 17.84 1.89
C ASP A 24 22.89 17.22 2.55
N GLU A 25 21.86 18.05 2.69
CA GLU A 25 20.52 17.59 3.04
C GLU A 25 20.06 16.69 1.89
N PRO A 26 19.93 15.36 2.06
CA PRO A 26 19.38 14.55 1.00
C PRO A 26 17.90 14.92 0.95
N ASN A 27 17.54 15.70 -0.07
CA ASN A 27 16.18 16.08 -0.45
C ASN A 27 15.26 14.88 -0.26
N LYS A 28 14.60 14.82 0.90
CA LYS A 28 13.69 13.74 1.27
C LYS A 28 12.45 13.95 0.43
N LEU A 29 12.49 13.45 -0.80
CA LEU A 29 11.31 13.28 -1.62
C LEU A 29 10.25 12.65 -0.72
N THR A 30 9.17 13.39 -0.50
CA THR A 30 8.05 12.91 0.30
C THR A 30 7.59 11.58 -0.28
N MET A 31 7.14 10.63 0.53
CA MET A 31 6.67 9.32 0.05
C MET A 31 5.62 9.46 -1.08
N HIS A 32 4.87 10.56 -1.09
CA HIS A 32 3.95 10.96 -2.16
C HIS A 32 4.63 11.31 -3.50
N GLN A 33 5.82 11.91 -3.49
CA GLN A 33 6.59 12.21 -4.70
C GLN A 33 7.23 10.95 -5.29
N VAL A 34 7.69 10.02 -4.44
CA VAL A 34 8.20 8.71 -4.87
C VAL A 34 7.10 7.87 -5.51
N TYR A 35 5.87 7.93 -4.97
CA TYR A 35 4.71 7.28 -5.58
C TYR A 35 4.37 7.83 -6.97
N ARG A 36 4.49 9.15 -7.19
CA ARG A 36 4.23 9.76 -8.50
C ARG A 36 5.35 9.54 -9.53
N SER A 37 6.59 9.36 -9.09
CA SER A 37 7.75 9.13 -9.97
C SER A 37 8.01 7.64 -10.23
N SER A 38 7.18 6.76 -9.67
CA SER A 38 7.23 5.32 -9.92
C SER A 38 6.82 5.03 -11.36
N SER A 39 7.74 4.48 -12.16
CA SER A 39 7.47 3.96 -13.50
C SER A 39 6.73 2.62 -13.50
N LEU A 40 6.28 2.14 -12.33
CA LEU A 40 5.46 0.95 -12.27
C LEU A 40 4.16 1.25 -13.01
N PRO A 41 3.68 0.33 -13.88
CA PRO A 41 2.36 0.49 -14.46
C PRO A 41 1.38 0.65 -13.30
N HIS A 42 0.78 1.84 -13.21
CA HIS A 42 -0.41 2.06 -12.41
C HIS A 42 -1.51 1.30 -13.13
N THR A 43 -1.48 -0.04 -13.08
CA THR A 43 -2.56 -0.89 -13.58
C THR A 43 -3.81 -0.36 -12.93
N ALA A 44 -4.65 0.31 -13.72
CA ALA A 44 -5.87 0.90 -13.24
C ALA A 44 -6.72 -0.26 -12.72
N ALA A 45 -6.74 -0.44 -11.40
CA ALA A 45 -7.50 -1.51 -10.80
C ALA A 45 -8.95 -1.34 -11.21
N ASP A 46 -9.50 -2.35 -11.88
CA ASP A 46 -10.88 -2.31 -12.32
C ASP A 46 -11.81 -2.65 -11.15
N PHE A 47 -12.49 -1.63 -10.65
CA PHE A 47 -13.47 -1.72 -9.57
C PHE A 47 -14.90 -1.96 -10.07
N SER A 48 -15.10 -2.20 -11.37
CA SER A 48 -16.44 -2.49 -11.92
C SER A 48 -17.04 -3.79 -11.37
N MET A 49 -16.21 -4.71 -10.86
CA MET A 49 -16.63 -5.95 -10.19
C MET A 49 -17.40 -5.73 -8.87
N PHE A 50 -17.37 -4.54 -8.28
CA PHE A 50 -18.10 -4.25 -7.04
C PHE A 50 -19.57 -3.97 -7.36
N HIS A 51 -20.44 -4.96 -7.15
CA HIS A 51 -21.86 -4.85 -7.49
C HIS A 51 -22.72 -4.27 -6.36
N PHE A 52 -22.15 -4.11 -5.16
CA PHE A 52 -22.86 -3.57 -4.03
C PHE A 52 -22.25 -2.27 -3.54
N VAL A 53 -23.12 -1.27 -3.41
CA VAL A 53 -22.81 0.04 -2.85
C VAL A 53 -23.92 0.36 -1.85
N PRO A 54 -23.59 0.66 -0.58
CA PRO A 54 -24.57 1.11 0.39
C PRO A 54 -25.34 2.34 -0.13
N ARG A 55 -26.63 2.42 0.21
CA ARG A 55 -27.52 3.44 -0.37
C ARG A 55 -27.11 4.83 0.09
N GLY A 56 -26.74 5.68 -0.86
CA GLY A 56 -26.43 7.09 -0.61
C GLY A 56 -24.96 7.35 -0.27
N ASP A 57 -24.12 6.32 -0.22
CA ASP A 57 -22.71 6.47 0.08
C ASP A 57 -21.90 6.90 -1.14
N LYS A 58 -20.85 7.66 -0.86
CA LYS A 58 -19.76 7.97 -1.78
C LYS A 58 -18.79 6.81 -1.81
N MET A 59 -18.34 6.49 -3.03
CA MET A 59 -17.32 5.47 -3.26
C MET A 59 -15.96 6.13 -3.47
N VAL A 60 -14.96 5.64 -2.74
CA VAL A 60 -13.55 6.03 -2.93
C VAL A 60 -12.75 4.78 -3.23
N THR A 61 -12.09 4.75 -4.39
CA THR A 61 -11.24 3.63 -4.80
C THR A 61 -9.87 3.73 -4.13
N GLU A 62 -9.36 2.62 -3.64
CA GLU A 62 -7.97 2.49 -3.18
C GLU A 62 -7.31 1.33 -3.93
N PRO A 63 -6.77 1.60 -5.13
CA PRO A 63 -6.12 0.63 -6.00
C PRO A 63 -5.01 -0.15 -5.30
N GLU A 64 -4.21 0.53 -4.47
CA GLU A 64 -3.08 -0.08 -3.76
C GLU A 64 -3.48 -1.23 -2.83
N HIS A 65 -4.72 -1.20 -2.32
CA HIS A 65 -5.27 -2.20 -1.42
C HIS A 65 -6.32 -3.10 -2.10
N GLY A 66 -6.62 -2.87 -3.39
CA GLY A 66 -7.68 -3.59 -4.09
C GLY A 66 -9.04 -3.47 -3.40
N ARG A 67 -9.31 -2.31 -2.79
CA ARG A 67 -10.51 -2.08 -1.97
C ARG A 67 -11.28 -0.83 -2.41
N LEU A 68 -12.58 -0.86 -2.15
CA LEU A 68 -13.51 0.23 -2.38
C LEU A 68 -14.05 0.70 -1.02
N LEU A 69 -13.75 1.94 -0.65
CA LEU A 69 -14.26 2.54 0.58
C LEU A 69 -15.66 3.11 0.36
N PHE A 70 -16.53 2.91 1.35
CA PHE A 70 -17.84 3.53 1.42
C PHE A 70 -17.82 4.62 2.48
N GLN A 71 -18.22 5.81 2.07
CA GLN A 71 -18.33 6.96 2.95
C GLN A 71 -19.74 7.51 2.87
N THR A 72 -20.33 7.74 4.03
CA THR A 72 -21.56 8.51 4.15
C THR A 72 -21.44 9.88 3.47
N PRO A 73 -22.55 10.54 3.08
CA PRO A 73 -22.52 11.87 2.49
C PRO A 73 -21.76 12.92 3.30
N ASP A 74 -21.81 12.81 4.64
CA ASP A 74 -21.10 13.63 5.63
C ASP A 74 -19.60 13.28 5.79
N GLY A 75 -19.09 12.30 5.04
CA GLY A 75 -17.68 11.94 4.97
C GLY A 75 -17.22 10.97 6.05
N ARG A 76 -18.14 10.38 6.83
CA ARG A 76 -17.79 9.33 7.78
C ARG A 76 -17.64 7.98 7.08
N PRO A 77 -16.69 7.13 7.52
CA PRO A 77 -16.55 5.78 6.98
C PRO A 77 -17.80 4.96 7.31
N ASP A 78 -18.43 4.37 6.30
CA ASP A 78 -19.57 3.46 6.48
C ASP A 78 -19.18 1.99 6.28
N GLY A 79 -18.05 1.75 5.62
CA GLY A 79 -17.52 0.41 5.41
C GLY A 79 -16.56 0.37 4.25
N TYR A 80 -16.24 -0.85 3.80
CA TYR A 80 -15.44 -1.06 2.61
C TYR A 80 -15.71 -2.42 1.99
N GLY A 81 -15.56 -2.52 0.68
CA GLY A 81 -15.46 -3.79 -0.04
C GLY A 81 -14.00 -4.11 -0.31
N GLU A 82 -13.58 -5.35 -0.10
CA GLU A 82 -12.22 -5.81 -0.40
C GLU A 82 -12.27 -7.10 -1.21
N ARG A 83 -11.42 -7.18 -2.25
CA ARG A 83 -11.27 -8.42 -3.01
C ARG A 83 -10.44 -9.44 -2.23
N ARG A 84 -10.98 -10.64 -2.07
CA ARG A 84 -10.35 -11.80 -1.45
C ARG A 84 -10.42 -12.99 -2.41
N GLY A 85 -9.36 -13.17 -3.20
CA GLY A 85 -9.30 -14.24 -4.21
C GLY A 85 -10.37 -14.06 -5.28
N THR A 86 -11.30 -15.02 -5.35
CA THR A 86 -12.44 -15.06 -6.29
C THR A 86 -13.73 -14.47 -5.72
N ALA A 87 -13.65 -13.73 -4.61
CA ALA A 87 -14.80 -13.09 -3.98
C ALA A 87 -14.49 -11.66 -3.58
N ILE A 88 -15.53 -10.86 -3.43
CA ILE A 88 -15.52 -9.55 -2.78
C ILE A 88 -16.23 -9.69 -1.44
N VAL A 89 -15.55 -9.27 -0.38
CA VAL A 89 -16.13 -9.24 0.96
C VAL A 89 -16.41 -7.78 1.33
N TYR A 90 -17.63 -7.53 1.74
CA TYR A 90 -18.08 -6.22 2.20
C TYR A 90 -18.08 -6.21 3.72
N TYR A 91 -17.43 -5.19 4.27
CA TYR A 91 -17.28 -4.96 5.70
C TYR A 91 -18.01 -3.68 6.09
N ASP A 92 -18.61 -3.67 7.27
CA ASP A 92 -19.14 -2.44 7.87
C ASP A 92 -18.02 -1.56 8.43
N ARG A 93 -18.38 -0.39 8.94
CA ARG A 93 -17.46 0.56 9.61
C ARG A 93 -16.64 -0.03 10.78
N THR A 94 -17.07 -1.16 11.36
CA THR A 94 -16.36 -1.84 12.45
C THR A 94 -15.38 -2.90 11.95
N GLY A 95 -15.37 -3.17 10.64
CA GLY A 95 -14.59 -4.23 10.02
C GLY A 95 -15.27 -5.60 10.09
N LYS A 96 -16.56 -5.66 10.44
CA LYS A 96 -17.33 -6.91 10.43
C LYS A 96 -17.81 -7.20 9.02
N ALA A 97 -17.58 -8.42 8.54
CA ALA A 97 -18.11 -8.86 7.26
C ALA A 97 -19.65 -8.91 7.30
N VAL A 98 -20.29 -8.14 6.41
CA VAL A 98 -21.75 -8.03 6.30
C VAL A 98 -22.30 -8.67 5.03
N ARG A 99 -21.47 -8.84 4.00
CA ARG A 99 -21.86 -9.49 2.75
C ARG A 99 -20.64 -10.10 2.05
N VAL A 100 -20.88 -11.19 1.34
CA VAL A 100 -19.93 -11.79 0.41
C VAL A 100 -20.57 -11.81 -0.98
N GLN A 101 -19.80 -11.43 -1.99
CA GLN A 101 -20.14 -11.55 -3.40
C GLN A 101 -19.11 -12.45 -4.06
N HIS A 102 -19.56 -13.49 -4.75
CA HIS A 102 -18.68 -14.30 -5.57
C HIS A 102 -18.52 -13.65 -6.94
N LEU A 103 -17.28 -13.65 -7.45
CA LEU A 103 -17.01 -13.20 -8.80
C LEU A 103 -17.45 -14.28 -9.80
N THR A 104 -17.96 -13.83 -10.94
CA THR A 104 -18.22 -14.70 -12.09
C THR A 104 -16.92 -15.12 -12.75
N GLN A 105 -16.94 -16.18 -13.55
CA GLN A 105 -15.74 -16.61 -14.30
C GLN A 105 -15.25 -15.49 -15.22
N ASP A 106 -16.16 -14.80 -15.90
CA ASP A 106 -15.84 -13.67 -16.78
C ASP A 106 -15.15 -12.53 -16.01
N GLU A 107 -15.60 -12.22 -14.78
CA GLU A 107 -14.96 -11.21 -13.92
C GLU A 107 -13.56 -11.64 -13.50
N ILE A 108 -13.38 -12.91 -13.14
CA ILE A 108 -12.07 -13.48 -12.79
C ILE A 108 -11.11 -13.38 -13.98
N ASP A 109 -11.58 -13.74 -15.18
CA ASP A 109 -10.76 -13.74 -16.39
C ASP A 109 -10.33 -12.32 -16.78
N ARG A 110 -11.21 -11.32 -16.61
CA ARG A 110 -10.86 -9.90 -16.83
C ARG A 110 -9.79 -9.41 -15.86
N LEU A 111 -9.86 -9.82 -14.59
CA LEU A 111 -8.86 -9.44 -13.58
C LEU A 111 -7.49 -10.06 -13.84
N ASN A 112 -7.45 -11.26 -14.43
CA ASN A 112 -6.20 -11.95 -14.77
C ASN A 112 -5.52 -11.36 -16.03
N GLN A 113 -6.21 -10.50 -16.77
CA GLN A 113 -5.71 -9.87 -18.00
C GLN A 113 -5.12 -8.47 -17.77
N GLN A 114 -5.13 -7.97 -16.52
CA GLN A 114 -4.62 -6.66 -16.10
C GLN A 114 -3.21 -6.76 -15.50
#